data_AF-A0A4Q3MJV8-F1
#
_entry.id   AF-A0A4Q3MJV8-F1
#
_cell.length_a   1.000
_cell.length_b   1.000
_cell.length_c   1.000
_cell.angle_alpha   90.00
_cell.angle_beta   90.00
_cell.angle_gamma   90.00
#
_symmetry.space_group_name_H-M   'P 1'
#
loop_
_entity.id
_entity.type
_entity.pdbx_description
1 polymer ?
#
loop_
_entity_poly.entity_id
_entity_poly.type
_entity_poly.pdbx_seq_one_letter_code
_entity_poly.pdbx_strand_id
1 'polypeptide(L)'
;MTIELLDAPVSTEIAEYSPTAAALVALRARLENVAYDVSTIKGLDVAKKDRAEVRDLRVALEKKRVELKAPALERSRLIDAEAKALTAELTALEKPIDDQIKAEERRKEAEKAAREQAEREAAARVQTQIDTIRRYVAEAVGKSATQIRGLYGALSPVVIDLEGFGERAGEAEQARRDTLNKLEEMLAAAEAHEAEQARLIAEREELTRQRAEQEAKD
;
A
#
# COMPACT_ATOMS: atom_id res chain seq x y z
N MET A 1 -5.56 36.49 -9.35
CA MET A 1 -4.60 37.58 -9.04
C MET A 1 -3.47 37.44 -10.03
N THR A 2 -3.60 38.13 -11.16
CA THR A 2 -2.63 38.15 -12.25
C THR A 2 -1.42 38.97 -11.78
N ILE A 3 -0.25 38.33 -11.69
CA ILE A 3 1.01 39.02 -11.42
C ILE A 3 1.45 39.62 -12.77
N GLU A 4 1.21 40.91 -12.96
CA GLU A 4 1.89 41.69 -13.99
C GLU A 4 3.38 41.77 -13.60
N LEU A 5 4.20 40.93 -14.25
CA LEU A 5 5.65 41.10 -14.25
C LEU A 5 5.94 42.34 -15.10
N LEU A 6 6.20 43.48 -14.46
CA LEU A 6 6.77 44.66 -15.09
C LEU A 6 8.13 44.29 -15.68
N ASP A 7 8.14 44.02 -16.99
CA ASP A 7 9.34 43.83 -17.81
C ASP A 7 9.98 45.20 -18.07
N ALA A 8 10.46 45.84 -17.00
CA ALA A 8 11.28 47.04 -17.12
C ALA A 8 12.63 46.62 -17.71
N PRO A 9 13.10 47.23 -18.81
CA PRO A 9 14.41 46.89 -19.36
C PRO A 9 15.47 47.22 -18.32
N VAL A 10 16.01 46.19 -17.68
CA VAL A 10 17.17 46.33 -16.80
C VAL A 10 18.31 46.78 -17.70
N SER A 11 18.76 48.02 -17.52
CA SER A 11 19.94 48.52 -18.23
C SER A 11 21.08 47.53 -18.03
N THR A 12 21.65 47.05 -19.14
CA THR A 12 22.80 46.13 -19.12
C THR A 12 24.11 46.85 -18.80
N GLU A 13 24.07 48.18 -18.70
CA GLU A 13 25.22 49.02 -18.38
C GLU A 13 25.48 49.06 -16.87
N ILE A 14 26.71 48.73 -16.49
CA ILE A 14 27.21 48.90 -15.12
C ILE A 14 27.80 50.29 -15.00
N ALA A 15 27.13 51.17 -14.26
CA ALA A 15 27.51 52.59 -14.13
C ALA A 15 28.96 52.78 -13.63
N GLU A 16 29.45 51.88 -12.78
CA GLU A 16 30.82 51.93 -12.26
C GLU A 16 31.88 51.63 -13.32
N TYR A 17 31.50 51.12 -14.49
CA TYR A 17 32.40 50.94 -15.64
C TYR A 17 32.43 52.16 -16.57
N SER A 18 31.55 53.15 -16.40
CA SER A 18 31.53 54.36 -17.25
C SER A 18 32.90 55.07 -17.35
N PRO A 19 33.72 55.20 -16.28
CA PRO A 19 35.07 55.75 -16.40
C PRO A 19 36.01 54.90 -17.25
N THR A 20 35.90 53.56 -17.14
CA THR A 20 36.70 52.63 -17.96
C THR A 20 36.29 52.70 -19.42
N ALA A 21 34.98 52.80 -19.70
CA ALA A 21 34.45 52.97 -21.04
C ALA A 21 34.95 54.27 -21.69
N ALA A 22 34.97 55.38 -20.95
CA ALA A 22 35.52 56.65 -21.42
C ALA A 22 37.04 56.56 -21.69
N ALA A 23 37.81 55.93 -20.79
CA ALA A 23 39.25 55.71 -20.99
C ALA A 23 39.53 54.83 -22.22
N LEU A 24 38.70 53.82 -22.48
CA LEU A 24 38.80 52.98 -23.67
C LEU A 24 38.58 53.77 -24.96
N VAL A 25 37.64 54.72 -24.99
CA VAL A 25 37.43 55.60 -26.16
C VAL A 25 38.69 56.42 -26.45
N ALA A 26 39.31 57.01 -25.42
CA ALA A 26 40.55 57.76 -25.56
C ALA A 26 41.72 56.89 -26.03
N LEU A 27 41.85 55.67 -25.49
CA LEU A 27 42.88 54.71 -25.91
C LEU A 27 42.66 54.27 -27.37
N ARG A 28 41.41 54.00 -27.78
CA ARG A 28 41.10 53.66 -29.18
C ARG A 28 41.51 54.79 -30.11
N ALA A 29 41.08 56.02 -29.85
CA ALA A 29 41.43 57.17 -30.70
C ALA A 29 42.94 57.35 -30.88
N ARG A 30 43.75 56.98 -29.88
CA ARG A 30 45.21 57.14 -29.91
C ARG A 30 45.98 55.93 -30.45
N LEU A 31 45.50 54.72 -30.20
CA LEU A 31 46.25 53.47 -30.41
C LEU A 31 45.71 52.64 -31.58
N GLU A 32 44.49 52.93 -32.03
CA GLU A 32 43.88 52.21 -33.15
C GLU A 32 44.65 52.47 -34.44
N ASN A 33 45.01 51.38 -35.14
CA ASN A 33 45.80 51.39 -36.38
C ASN A 33 47.21 52.02 -36.27
N VAL A 34 47.76 52.18 -35.07
CA VAL A 34 49.14 52.65 -34.90
C VAL A 34 50.14 51.53 -35.25
N ALA A 35 51.01 51.79 -36.22
CA ALA A 35 52.14 50.94 -36.55
C ALA A 35 53.41 51.42 -35.82
N TYR A 36 53.93 50.61 -34.92
CA TYR A 36 55.16 50.92 -34.17
C TYR A 36 56.39 50.34 -34.86
N ASP A 37 57.41 51.17 -35.12
CA ASP A 37 58.73 50.69 -35.54
C ASP A 37 59.56 50.21 -34.35
N VAL A 38 59.29 48.97 -33.92
CA VAL A 38 59.93 48.32 -32.78
C VAL A 38 61.39 47.91 -33.01
N SER A 39 61.93 48.11 -34.23
CA SER A 39 63.35 47.89 -34.51
C SER A 39 64.24 48.98 -33.91
N THR A 40 63.64 50.14 -33.59
CA THR A 40 64.30 51.26 -32.91
C THR A 40 64.02 51.25 -31.41
N ILE A 41 64.98 51.70 -30.60
CA ILE A 41 64.82 51.82 -29.14
C ILE A 41 63.60 52.70 -28.81
N LYS A 42 63.48 53.86 -29.48
CA LYS A 42 62.37 54.80 -29.26
C LYS A 42 61.01 54.19 -29.60
N GLY A 43 60.87 53.54 -30.75
CA GLY A 43 59.60 52.92 -31.15
C GLY A 43 59.21 51.75 -30.25
N LEU A 44 60.20 50.96 -29.80
CA LEU A 44 59.98 49.88 -28.84
C LEU A 44 59.52 50.40 -27.46
N ASP A 45 60.10 51.49 -26.97
CA ASP A 45 59.73 52.07 -25.67
C ASP A 45 58.32 52.66 -25.68
N VAL A 46 57.94 53.34 -26.77
CA VAL A 46 56.56 53.84 -26.95
C VAL A 46 55.56 52.69 -26.99
N ALA A 47 55.83 51.64 -27.77
CA ALA A 47 54.96 50.46 -27.85
C ALA A 47 54.79 49.76 -26.49
N LYS A 48 55.86 49.63 -25.70
CA LYS A 48 55.80 49.07 -24.34
C LYS A 48 54.94 49.89 -23.41
N LYS A 49 55.05 51.23 -23.47
CA LYS A 49 54.28 52.16 -22.65
C LYS A 49 52.79 52.08 -22.96
N ASP A 50 52.43 52.13 -24.25
CA ASP A 50 51.03 52.07 -24.68
C ASP A 50 50.39 50.71 -24.33
N ARG A 51 51.14 49.61 -24.50
CA ARG A 51 50.70 48.28 -24.07
C ARG A 51 50.51 48.20 -22.55
N ALA A 52 51.41 48.81 -21.78
CA ALA A 52 51.29 48.84 -20.31
C ALA A 52 50.02 49.57 -19.89
N GLU A 53 49.71 50.72 -20.49
CA GLU A 53 48.50 51.49 -20.20
C GLU A 53 47.21 50.71 -20.48
N VAL A 54 47.12 50.03 -21.64
CA VAL A 54 45.98 49.16 -21.96
C VAL A 54 45.86 48.01 -20.97
N ARG A 55 46.99 47.37 -20.62
CA ARG A 55 47.01 46.28 -19.64
C ARG A 55 46.54 46.77 -18.27
N ASP A 56 47.01 47.93 -17.83
CA ASP A 56 46.71 48.47 -16.52
C ASP A 56 45.21 48.85 -16.43
N LEU A 57 44.62 49.41 -17.49
CA LEU A 57 43.17 49.62 -17.58
C LEU A 57 42.38 48.30 -17.50
N ARG A 58 42.83 47.25 -18.20
CA ARG A 58 42.20 45.92 -18.15
C ARG A 58 42.25 45.31 -16.74
N VAL A 59 43.38 45.44 -16.04
CA VAL A 59 43.55 44.95 -14.67
C VAL A 59 42.68 45.75 -13.69
N ALA A 60 42.58 47.08 -13.86
CA ALA A 60 41.71 47.92 -13.05
C ALA A 60 40.24 47.55 -13.20
N LEU A 61 39.78 47.28 -14.43
CA LEU A 61 38.42 46.81 -14.70
C LEU A 61 38.12 45.47 -14.00
N GLU A 62 39.05 44.51 -14.09
CA GLU A 62 38.94 43.21 -13.41
C GLU A 62 38.78 43.37 -11.90
N LYS A 63 39.65 44.20 -11.29
CA LYS A 63 39.60 44.51 -9.86
C LYS A 63 38.24 45.09 -9.48
N LYS A 64 37.74 46.05 -10.27
CA LYS A 64 36.44 46.67 -10.04
C LYS A 64 35.29 45.67 -10.15
N ARG A 65 35.32 44.74 -11.11
CA ARG A 65 34.31 43.67 -11.21
C ARG A 65 34.27 42.82 -9.94
N VAL A 66 35.43 42.39 -9.46
CA VAL A 66 35.52 41.56 -8.25
C VAL A 66 35.00 42.33 -7.04
N GLU A 67 35.40 43.59 -6.87
CA GLU A 67 34.92 44.46 -5.79
C GLU A 67 33.39 44.64 -5.82
N LEU A 68 32.81 44.93 -6.99
CA LEU A 68 31.37 45.11 -7.14
C LEU A 68 30.59 43.81 -6.88
N LYS A 69 31.13 42.67 -7.31
CA LYS A 69 30.46 41.38 -7.19
C LYS A 69 30.58 40.78 -5.77
N ALA A 70 31.59 41.15 -5.00
CA ALA A 70 31.88 40.54 -3.70
C ALA A 70 30.71 40.63 -2.69
N PRO A 71 30.05 41.78 -2.47
CA PRO A 71 28.91 41.86 -1.55
C PRO A 71 27.72 40.99 -1.98
N ALA A 72 27.44 40.92 -3.28
CA ALA A 72 26.34 40.11 -3.81
C ALA A 72 26.60 38.60 -3.66
N LEU A 73 27.83 38.16 -3.92
CA LEU A 73 28.23 36.76 -3.71
C LEU A 73 28.17 36.36 -2.25
N GLU A 74 28.67 37.21 -1.35
CA GLU A 74 28.60 36.92 0.08
C GLU A 74 27.14 36.91 0.56
N ARG A 75 26.31 37.85 0.09
CA ARG A 75 24.89 37.84 0.42
C ARG A 75 24.18 36.57 -0.07
N SER A 76 24.46 36.12 -1.30
CA SER A 76 23.92 34.85 -1.83
C SER A 76 24.32 33.67 -0.96
N ARG A 77 25.61 33.59 -0.58
CA ARG A 77 26.13 32.52 0.28
C ARG A 77 25.44 32.50 1.64
N LEU A 78 25.20 33.67 2.24
CA LEU A 78 24.49 33.79 3.51
C LEU A 78 23.03 33.36 3.39
N ILE A 79 22.34 33.77 2.32
CA ILE A 79 20.96 33.36 2.05
C ILE A 79 20.86 31.84 1.95
N ASP A 80 21.74 31.21 1.17
CA ASP A 80 21.74 29.76 0.98
C ASP A 80 22.04 29.02 2.30
N ALA A 81 22.98 29.54 3.09
CA ALA A 81 23.34 28.96 4.38
C ALA A 81 22.20 29.05 5.40
N GLU A 82 21.54 30.21 5.48
CA GLU A 82 20.43 30.45 6.40
C GLU A 82 19.19 29.64 5.99
N ALA A 83 18.87 29.59 4.70
CA ALA A 83 17.80 28.74 4.18
C ALA A 83 18.03 27.27 4.56
N LYS A 84 19.26 26.77 4.37
CA LYS A 84 19.61 25.39 4.75
C LYS A 84 19.46 25.15 6.25
N ALA A 85 19.88 26.08 7.09
CA ALA A 85 19.75 25.96 8.55
C ALA A 85 18.27 25.93 8.97
N LEU A 86 17.47 26.88 8.49
CA LEU A 86 16.04 26.95 8.78
C LEU A 86 15.28 25.72 8.27
N THR A 87 15.60 25.23 7.07
CA THR A 87 15.02 23.98 6.57
C THR A 87 15.34 22.81 7.49
N ALA A 88 16.57 22.69 7.99
CA ALA A 88 16.93 21.61 8.92
C ALA A 88 16.13 21.68 10.22
N GLU A 89 15.93 22.88 10.78
CA GLU A 89 15.10 23.08 11.98
C GLU A 89 13.62 22.74 11.73
N LEU A 90 13.06 23.20 10.60
CA LEU A 90 11.69 22.89 10.21
C LEU A 90 11.48 21.38 10.03
N THR A 91 12.40 20.70 9.35
CA THR A 91 12.35 19.24 9.17
C THR A 91 12.48 18.50 10.50
N ALA A 92 13.28 19.00 11.44
CA ALA A 92 13.39 18.41 12.78
C ALA A 92 12.07 18.49 13.58
N LEU A 93 11.25 19.52 13.34
CA LEU A 93 9.91 19.65 13.91
C LEU A 93 8.88 18.79 13.17
N GLU A 94 8.94 18.74 11.84
CA GLU A 94 8.00 17.99 10.99
C GLU A 94 8.12 16.48 11.18
N LYS A 95 9.34 15.94 11.20
CA LYS A 95 9.59 14.50 11.26
C LYS A 95 8.88 13.77 12.40
N PRO A 96 8.98 14.21 13.68
CA PRO A 96 8.28 13.51 14.76
C PRO A 96 6.75 13.60 14.65
N ILE A 97 6.20 14.62 13.98
CA ILE A 97 4.75 14.72 13.72
C ILE A 97 4.34 13.69 12.66
N ASP A 98 5.07 13.60 11.56
CA ASP A 98 4.86 12.60 10.52
C ASP A 98 4.98 11.16 11.06
N ASP A 99 5.99 10.90 11.90
CA ASP A 99 6.18 9.60 12.54
C ASP A 99 4.99 9.22 13.46
N GLN A 100 4.43 10.19 14.20
CA GLN A 100 3.23 9.99 15.03
C GLN A 100 1.99 9.69 14.19
N ILE A 101 1.77 10.45 13.11
CA ILE A 101 0.65 10.23 12.18
C ILE A 101 0.73 8.81 11.61
N LYS A 102 1.89 8.42 11.06
CA LYS A 102 2.11 7.09 10.49
C LYS A 102 1.93 5.98 11.52
N ALA A 103 2.32 6.19 12.77
CA ALA A 103 2.11 5.22 13.83
C ALA A 103 0.62 5.02 14.14
N GLU A 104 -0.15 6.11 14.19
CA GLU A 104 -1.60 6.05 14.45
C GLU A 104 -2.38 5.44 13.27
N GLU A 105 -2.01 5.77 12.03
CA GLU A 105 -2.61 5.16 10.84
C GLU A 105 -2.40 3.65 10.82
N ARG A 106 -1.17 3.18 11.08
CA ARG A 106 -0.87 1.74 11.22
C ARG A 106 -1.69 1.09 12.35
N ARG A 107 -1.86 1.78 13.49
CA ARG A 107 -2.67 1.26 14.61
C ARG A 107 -4.13 1.06 14.19
N LYS A 108 -4.73 2.06 13.54
CA LYS A 108 -6.12 1.99 13.07
C LYS A 108 -6.31 0.93 12.00
N GLU A 109 -5.37 0.80 11.07
CA GLU A 109 -5.41 -0.24 10.05
C GLU A 109 -5.31 -1.64 10.67
N ALA A 110 -4.39 -1.85 11.62
CA ALA A 110 -4.25 -3.11 12.33
C ALA A 110 -5.50 -3.47 13.14
N GLU A 111 -6.11 -2.49 13.85
CA GLU A 111 -7.35 -2.69 14.59
C GLU A 111 -8.51 -3.06 13.66
N LYS A 112 -8.65 -2.35 12.53
CA LYS A 112 -9.66 -2.67 11.51
C LYS A 112 -9.46 -4.08 10.94
N ALA A 113 -8.24 -4.43 10.56
CA ALA A 113 -7.92 -5.74 10.02
C ALA A 113 -8.17 -6.86 11.05
N ALA A 114 -7.82 -6.64 12.32
CA ALA A 114 -8.08 -7.59 13.40
C ALA A 114 -9.57 -7.79 13.64
N ARG A 115 -10.36 -6.70 13.62
CA ARG A 115 -11.82 -6.77 13.74
C ARG A 115 -12.45 -7.51 12.57
N GLU A 116 -12.08 -7.18 11.34
CA GLU A 116 -12.57 -7.87 10.13
C GLU A 116 -12.17 -9.36 10.11
N GLN A 117 -10.99 -9.69 10.63
CA GLN A 117 -10.57 -11.08 10.78
C GLN A 117 -11.40 -11.81 11.85
N ALA A 118 -11.60 -11.20 13.01
CA ALA A 118 -12.43 -11.77 14.08
C ALA A 118 -13.89 -11.97 13.63
N GLU A 119 -14.47 -11.02 12.90
CA GLU A 119 -15.81 -11.14 12.32
C GLU A 119 -15.87 -12.27 11.28
N ARG A 120 -14.86 -12.41 10.42
CA ARG A 120 -14.76 -13.53 9.46
C ARG A 120 -14.62 -14.87 10.16
N GLU A 121 -13.78 -14.97 11.18
CA GLU A 121 -13.57 -16.20 11.96
C GLU A 121 -14.85 -16.60 12.72
N ALA A 122 -15.54 -15.63 13.32
CA ALA A 122 -16.83 -15.87 13.97
C ALA A 122 -17.88 -16.37 12.96
N ALA A 123 -17.99 -15.72 11.80
CA ALA A 123 -18.91 -16.14 10.74
C ALA A 123 -18.58 -17.56 10.21
N ALA A 124 -17.29 -17.86 10.00
CA ALA A 124 -16.84 -19.17 9.54
C ALA A 124 -17.07 -20.28 10.57
N ARG A 125 -16.88 -19.99 11.86
CA ARG A 125 -17.20 -20.91 12.95
C ARG A 125 -18.69 -21.27 12.94
N VAL A 126 -19.56 -20.27 12.87
CA VAL A 126 -21.02 -20.48 12.82
C VAL A 126 -21.42 -21.27 11.58
N GLN A 127 -20.84 -20.95 10.42
CA GLN A 127 -21.05 -21.72 9.19
C GLN A 127 -20.69 -23.19 9.37
N THR A 128 -19.51 -23.46 9.94
CA THR A 128 -19.02 -24.83 10.19
C THR A 128 -19.95 -25.62 11.12
N GLN A 129 -20.53 -24.96 12.13
CA GLN A 129 -21.51 -25.59 13.03
C GLN A 129 -22.80 -25.95 12.28
N ILE A 130 -23.31 -25.04 11.44
CA ILE A 130 -24.49 -25.30 10.60
C ILE A 130 -24.24 -26.45 9.62
N ASP A 131 -23.07 -26.49 8.98
CA ASP A 131 -22.72 -27.56 8.04
C ASP A 131 -22.53 -28.90 8.76
N THR A 132 -22.03 -28.87 10.00
CA THR A 132 -21.94 -30.06 10.85
C THR A 132 -23.32 -30.63 11.14
N ILE A 133 -24.32 -29.79 11.44
CA ILE A 133 -25.72 -30.22 11.62
C ILE A 133 -26.20 -30.90 10.34
N ARG A 134 -26.08 -30.25 9.18
CA ARG A 134 -26.54 -30.79 7.88
C ARG A 134 -25.87 -32.13 7.53
N ARG A 135 -24.61 -32.33 7.94
CA ARG A 135 -23.84 -33.55 7.65
C ARG A 135 -24.41 -34.81 8.28
N TYR A 136 -25.21 -34.72 9.34
CA TYR A 136 -25.83 -35.91 9.95
C TYR A 136 -26.70 -36.70 8.95
N VAL A 137 -27.38 -36.02 8.01
CA VAL A 137 -28.14 -36.70 6.95
C VAL A 137 -27.20 -37.50 6.04
N ALA A 138 -26.08 -36.90 5.61
CA ALA A 138 -25.11 -37.59 4.78
C ALA A 138 -24.49 -38.79 5.50
N GLU A 139 -24.25 -38.66 6.81
CA GLU A 139 -23.72 -39.76 7.63
C GLU A 139 -24.73 -40.91 7.82
N ALA A 140 -26.03 -40.62 7.77
CA ALA A 140 -27.07 -41.64 7.91
C ALA A 140 -27.24 -42.53 6.67
N VAL A 141 -26.72 -42.13 5.51
CA VAL A 141 -26.88 -42.87 4.26
C VAL A 141 -26.24 -44.26 4.37
N GLY A 142 -27.04 -45.30 4.11
CA GLY A 142 -26.60 -46.70 4.13
C GLY A 142 -26.39 -47.29 5.52
N LYS A 143 -26.70 -46.56 6.60
CA LYS A 143 -26.63 -47.06 7.98
C LYS A 143 -27.89 -47.84 8.36
N SER A 144 -27.78 -48.69 9.40
CA SER A 144 -28.94 -49.41 9.95
C SER A 144 -29.87 -48.49 10.74
N ALA A 145 -31.12 -48.92 10.95
CA ALA A 145 -32.10 -48.18 11.75
C ALA A 145 -31.56 -47.82 13.15
N THR A 146 -30.86 -48.77 13.80
CA THR A 146 -30.26 -48.53 15.12
C THR A 146 -29.20 -47.41 15.08
N GLN A 147 -28.36 -47.40 14.04
CA GLN A 147 -27.33 -46.38 13.89
C GLN A 147 -27.92 -45.00 13.53
N ILE A 148 -28.94 -44.96 12.66
CA ILE A 148 -29.65 -43.72 12.31
C ILE A 148 -30.36 -43.14 13.55
N ARG A 149 -30.98 -43.98 14.38
CA ARG A 149 -31.57 -43.56 15.65
C ARG A 149 -30.53 -42.95 16.61
N GLY A 150 -29.31 -43.50 16.62
CA GLY A 150 -28.20 -42.92 17.37
C GLY A 150 -27.80 -41.53 16.88
N LEU A 151 -27.75 -41.33 15.55
CA LEU A 151 -27.49 -40.01 14.95
C LEU A 151 -28.58 -38.99 15.30
N TYR A 152 -29.85 -39.40 15.20
CA TYR A 152 -30.98 -38.56 15.62
C TYR A 152 -30.87 -38.16 17.09
N GLY A 153 -30.61 -39.13 17.97
CA GLY A 153 -30.47 -38.90 19.40
C GLY A 153 -29.28 -38.01 19.77
N ALA A 154 -28.22 -38.00 18.95
CA ALA A 154 -27.08 -37.12 19.15
C ALA A 154 -27.38 -35.67 18.72
N LEU A 155 -28.17 -35.46 17.66
CA LEU A 155 -28.50 -34.12 17.16
C LEU A 155 -29.70 -33.48 17.90
N SER A 156 -30.70 -34.27 18.26
CA SER A 156 -31.94 -33.80 18.89
C SER A 156 -31.72 -32.89 20.11
N PRO A 157 -30.82 -33.20 21.07
CA PRO A 157 -30.61 -32.35 22.25
C PRO A 157 -29.75 -31.11 21.98
N VAL A 158 -29.18 -30.94 20.78
CA VAL A 158 -28.36 -29.76 20.46
C VAL A 158 -29.23 -28.51 20.51
N VAL A 159 -28.88 -27.57 21.40
CA VAL A 159 -29.57 -26.29 21.55
C VAL A 159 -28.99 -25.27 20.58
N ILE A 160 -29.86 -24.61 19.83
CA ILE A 160 -29.51 -23.49 18.96
C ILE A 160 -30.00 -22.21 19.62
N ASP A 161 -29.08 -21.34 20.00
CA ASP A 161 -29.37 -20.07 20.66
C ASP A 161 -28.60 -18.89 20.04
N LEU A 162 -28.99 -17.68 20.46
CA LEU A 162 -28.35 -16.44 20.01
C LEU A 162 -26.91 -16.30 20.51
N GLU A 163 -26.55 -16.93 21.64
CA GLU A 163 -25.19 -16.86 22.19
C GLU A 163 -24.20 -17.66 21.32
N GLY A 164 -24.60 -18.85 20.85
CA GLY A 164 -23.78 -19.71 20.01
C GLY A 164 -23.75 -19.30 18.54
N PHE A 165 -24.88 -18.83 17.99
CA PHE A 165 -25.07 -18.63 16.54
C PHE A 165 -25.36 -17.19 16.12
N GLY A 166 -25.57 -16.27 17.06
CA GLY A 166 -25.86 -14.86 16.79
C GLY A 166 -27.08 -14.68 15.88
N GLU A 167 -26.97 -13.76 14.92
CA GLU A 167 -28.03 -13.47 13.94
C GLU A 167 -28.41 -14.69 13.08
N ARG A 168 -27.53 -15.68 12.98
CA ARG A 168 -27.75 -16.91 12.20
C ARG A 168 -28.40 -18.03 13.00
N ALA A 169 -28.79 -17.80 14.25
CA ALA A 169 -29.51 -18.79 15.06
C ALA A 169 -30.78 -19.31 14.35
N GLY A 170 -31.51 -18.44 13.65
CA GLY A 170 -32.68 -18.85 12.88
C GLY A 170 -32.36 -19.81 11.73
N GLU A 171 -31.25 -19.58 11.02
CA GLU A 171 -30.77 -20.48 9.97
C GLU A 171 -30.33 -21.83 10.54
N ALA A 172 -29.57 -21.81 11.64
CA ALA A 172 -29.08 -23.02 12.26
C ALA A 172 -30.21 -23.88 12.84
N GLU A 173 -31.24 -23.25 13.42
CA GLU A 173 -32.42 -23.95 13.92
C GLU A 173 -33.23 -24.54 12.76
N GLN A 174 -33.34 -23.82 11.64
CA GLN A 174 -33.95 -24.38 10.44
C GLN A 174 -33.17 -25.60 9.93
N ALA A 175 -31.84 -25.51 9.83
CA ALA A 175 -30.99 -26.61 9.42
C ALA A 175 -31.12 -27.83 10.37
N ARG A 176 -31.23 -27.60 11.68
CA ARG A 176 -31.45 -28.65 12.68
C ARG A 176 -32.80 -29.32 12.47
N ARG A 177 -33.89 -28.55 12.34
CA ARG A 177 -35.24 -29.09 12.08
C ARG A 177 -35.27 -29.92 10.81
N ASP A 178 -34.74 -29.39 9.70
CA ASP A 178 -34.74 -30.10 8.41
C ASP A 178 -33.91 -31.39 8.47
N THR A 179 -32.78 -31.36 9.19
CA THR A 179 -31.94 -32.55 9.40
C THR A 179 -32.66 -33.60 10.25
N LEU A 180 -33.29 -33.22 11.36
CA LEU A 180 -34.03 -34.15 12.22
C LEU A 180 -35.20 -34.79 11.48
N ASN A 181 -35.99 -33.99 10.75
CA ASN A 181 -37.08 -34.49 9.91
C ASN A 181 -36.56 -35.51 8.88
N LYS A 182 -35.41 -35.22 8.25
CA LYS A 182 -34.83 -36.15 7.28
C LYS A 182 -34.31 -37.44 7.91
N LEU A 183 -33.72 -37.36 9.10
CA LEU A 183 -33.30 -38.54 9.85
C LEU A 183 -34.49 -39.40 10.29
N GLU A 184 -35.62 -38.79 10.65
CA GLU A 184 -36.87 -39.52 10.95
C GLU A 184 -37.39 -40.27 9.72
N GLU A 185 -37.43 -39.62 8.55
CA GLU A 185 -37.80 -40.27 7.29
C GLU A 185 -36.88 -41.46 6.96
N MET A 186 -35.56 -41.28 7.11
CA MET A 186 -34.57 -42.33 6.84
C MET A 186 -34.66 -43.48 7.84
N LEU A 187 -34.92 -43.17 9.11
CA LEU A 187 -35.11 -44.17 10.16
C LEU A 187 -36.35 -45.03 9.85
N ALA A 188 -37.48 -44.42 9.53
CA ALA A 188 -38.70 -45.14 9.19
C ALA A 188 -38.50 -46.04 7.95
N ALA A 189 -37.78 -45.54 6.93
CA ALA A 189 -37.46 -46.33 5.74
C ALA A 189 -36.53 -47.51 6.06
N ALA A 190 -35.51 -47.30 6.91
CA ALA A 190 -34.59 -48.36 7.32
C ALA A 190 -35.31 -49.43 8.17
N GLU A 191 -36.16 -49.04 9.12
CA GLU A 191 -36.96 -49.96 9.92
C GLU A 191 -37.89 -50.81 9.06
N ALA A 192 -38.58 -50.20 8.09
CA ALA A 192 -39.45 -50.91 7.16
C ALA A 192 -38.65 -51.89 6.28
N HIS A 193 -37.48 -51.47 5.79
CA HIS A 193 -36.63 -52.33 4.98
C HIS A 193 -36.10 -53.53 5.77
N GLU A 194 -35.56 -53.29 6.97
CA GLU A 194 -35.03 -54.34 7.86
C GLU A 194 -36.12 -55.33 8.29
N ALA A 195 -37.32 -54.85 8.63
CA ALA A 195 -38.45 -55.70 8.97
C ALA A 195 -38.88 -56.60 7.80
N GLU A 196 -38.93 -56.07 6.59
CA GLU A 196 -39.26 -56.87 5.41
C GLU A 196 -38.15 -57.87 5.07
N GLN A 197 -36.88 -57.50 5.20
CA GLN A 197 -35.77 -58.45 5.04
C GLN A 197 -35.85 -59.60 6.06
N ALA A 198 -36.17 -59.29 7.33
CA ALA A 198 -36.34 -60.31 8.36
C ALA A 198 -37.52 -61.26 8.06
N ARG A 199 -38.64 -60.74 7.55
CA ARG A 199 -39.78 -61.56 7.12
C ARG A 199 -39.40 -62.50 5.98
N LEU A 200 -38.71 -61.99 4.95
CA LEU A 200 -38.27 -62.79 3.81
C LEU A 200 -37.26 -63.88 4.22
N ILE A 201 -36.35 -63.59 5.17
CA ILE A 201 -35.43 -64.58 5.72
C ILE A 201 -36.21 -65.68 6.46
N ALA A 202 -37.12 -65.30 7.36
CA ALA A 202 -37.93 -66.25 8.12
C ALA A 202 -38.81 -67.14 7.22
N GLU A 203 -39.41 -66.55 6.16
CA GLU A 203 -40.20 -67.30 5.18
C GLU A 203 -39.34 -68.30 4.40
N ARG A 204 -38.12 -67.92 4.00
CA ARG A 204 -37.17 -68.82 3.33
C ARG A 204 -36.71 -69.96 4.24
N GLU A 205 -36.40 -69.66 5.50
CA GLU A 205 -36.02 -70.67 6.49
C GLU A 205 -37.16 -71.67 6.73
N GLU A 206 -38.39 -71.19 6.84
CA GLU A 206 -39.56 -72.04 7.02
C GLU A 206 -39.85 -72.91 5.79
N LEU A 207 -39.77 -72.35 4.59
CA LEU A 207 -39.92 -73.13 3.35
C LEU A 207 -38.83 -74.20 3.21
N THR A 208 -37.61 -73.90 3.67
CA THR A 208 -36.50 -74.86 3.69
C THR A 208 -36.77 -76.00 4.68
N ARG A 209 -37.28 -75.70 5.88
CA ARG A 209 -37.72 -76.72 6.85
C ARG A 209 -38.83 -77.61 6.29
N GLN A 210 -39.85 -77.03 5.68
CA GLN A 210 -40.98 -77.78 5.12
C GLN A 210 -40.55 -78.73 4.00
N ARG A 211 -39.60 -78.32 3.14
CA ARG A 211 -39.03 -79.18 2.09
C ARG A 211 -38.24 -80.34 2.67
N ALA A 212 -37.42 -80.09 3.69
CA ALA A 212 -36.65 -81.15 4.36
C ALA A 212 -37.58 -82.16 5.08
N GLU A 213 -38.68 -81.70 5.66
CA GLU A 213 -39.69 -82.57 6.29
C GLU A 213 -40.51 -83.39 5.28
N GLN A 214 -40.77 -82.85 4.08
CA GLN A 214 -41.42 -83.59 2.99
C GLN A 214 -40.49 -84.66 2.41
N GLU A 215 -39.22 -84.34 2.19
CA GLU A 215 -38.21 -85.31 1.72
C GLU A 215 -37.93 -86.43 2.74
N ALA A 216 -38.17 -86.20 4.04
CA ALA A 216 -38.01 -87.22 5.08
C ALA A 216 -39.24 -88.14 5.25
N LYS A 217 -40.36 -87.83 4.59
CA LYS A 217 -41.62 -88.59 4.68
C LYS A 217 -41.92 -89.45 3.44
N ASP A 218 -41.16 -89.27 2.37
CA ASP A 218 -41.16 -90.12 1.15
C ASP A 218 -40.07 -91.21 1.23
#